data_AF-A0A530Z176-F1
#
_entry.id   AF-A0A530Z176-F1
#
_cell.length_a   1.000
_cell.length_b   1.000
_cell.length_c   1.000
_cell.angle_alpha   90.00
_cell.angle_beta   90.00
_cell.angle_gamma   90.00
#
_symmetry.space_group_name_H-M   'P 1'
#
loop_
_entity.id
_entity.type
_entity.pdbx_description
1 polymer ?
#
loop_
_entity_poly.entity_id
_entity_poly.type
_entity_poly.pdbx_seq_one_letter_code
_entity_poly.pdbx_strand_id
1 'polypeptide(L)'
;IIRTALSLHGPALKSGALTLGFNLSAQTLSDPQLWDFVDAVIAETGAPHSGIGFEITETAAVTNFAAAEQFVGKARERRCRVSLDDFGAGMSSFEYLRRFPVDTIKIDGSFIEHIADSRFDREIVSAISGIARSLGCSVVAEKIEAQDALDILADMGIDFGQGFLLHRPEPLQAIVARACATRASATQAGVTQAGVTRASKARASAPAPAGRRA
;
A
#
# COMPACT_ATOMS: atom_id res chain seq x y z
N ILE A 1 14.87 -12.12 -5.91
CA ILE A 1 14.49 -10.89 -5.13
C ILE A 1 13.92 -11.26 -3.77
N ILE A 2 12.78 -11.96 -3.68
CA ILE A 2 12.14 -12.35 -2.40
C ILE A 2 13.13 -12.99 -1.42
N ARG A 3 13.81 -14.07 -1.84
CA ARG A 3 14.85 -14.74 -1.04
C ARG A 3 15.89 -13.77 -0.50
N THR A 4 16.54 -13.00 -1.38
CA THR A 4 17.58 -12.04 -0.99
C THR A 4 17.06 -11.02 0.03
N ALA A 5 15.89 -10.43 -0.21
CA ALA A 5 15.31 -9.43 0.67
C ALA A 5 14.95 -10.02 2.05
N LEU A 6 14.34 -11.20 2.09
CA LEU A 6 13.97 -11.85 3.36
C LEU A 6 15.17 -12.42 4.12
N SER A 7 16.19 -12.92 3.43
CA SER A 7 17.44 -13.36 4.08
C SER A 7 18.19 -12.19 4.74
N LEU A 8 18.20 -11.02 4.09
CA LEU A 8 18.90 -9.84 4.61
C LEU A 8 18.07 -9.06 5.65
N HIS A 9 16.74 -8.99 5.47
CA HIS A 9 15.89 -8.07 6.22
C HIS A 9 14.69 -8.73 6.93
N GLY A 10 14.49 -10.04 6.77
CA GLY A 10 13.43 -10.79 7.46
C GLY A 10 13.40 -10.59 8.98
N PRO A 11 14.56 -10.60 9.68
CA PRO A 11 14.60 -10.30 11.11
C PRO A 11 14.06 -8.90 11.47
N ALA A 12 14.28 -7.89 10.62
CA ALA A 12 13.81 -6.53 10.87
C ALA A 12 12.28 -6.43 10.87
N LEU A 13 11.61 -7.28 10.08
CA LEU A 13 10.14 -7.34 10.01
C LEU A 13 9.49 -7.84 11.30
N LYS A 14 10.20 -8.65 12.11
CA LYS A 14 9.68 -9.16 13.39
C LYS A 14 9.35 -8.04 14.39
N SER A 15 10.06 -6.92 14.29
CA SER A 15 9.79 -5.76 15.14
C SER A 15 8.46 -5.10 14.82
N GLY A 16 7.90 -5.32 13.62
CA GLY A 16 6.75 -4.57 13.10
C GLY A 16 7.08 -3.11 12.75
N ALA A 17 8.36 -2.72 12.70
CA ALA A 17 8.80 -1.37 12.33
C ALA A 17 8.56 -1.05 10.85
N LEU A 18 8.58 -2.08 10.00
CA LEU A 18 8.36 -1.96 8.57
C LEU A 18 7.76 -3.24 8.01
N THR A 19 7.27 -3.14 6.79
CA THR A 19 6.76 -4.25 5.99
C THR A 19 7.32 -4.17 4.58
N LEU A 20 7.47 -5.29 3.89
CA LEU A 20 8.00 -5.34 2.52
C LEU A 20 6.91 -5.74 1.53
N GLY A 21 6.73 -4.93 0.48
CA GLY A 21 5.93 -5.28 -0.69
C GLY A 21 6.79 -5.91 -1.79
N PHE A 22 6.28 -6.94 -2.45
CA PHE A 22 6.90 -7.56 -3.61
C PHE A 22 5.96 -7.52 -4.81
N ASN A 23 6.41 -6.85 -5.86
CA ASN A 23 5.72 -6.83 -7.15
C ASN A 23 5.85 -8.18 -7.86
N LEU A 24 4.72 -8.72 -8.31
CA LEU A 24 4.64 -9.99 -9.04
C LEU A 24 4.24 -9.74 -10.49
N SER A 25 5.14 -10.09 -11.40
CA SER A 25 4.84 -10.10 -12.83
C SER A 25 3.84 -11.20 -13.19
N ALA A 26 3.15 -11.06 -14.33
CA ALA A 26 2.25 -12.09 -14.86
C ALA A 26 2.96 -13.46 -15.01
N GLN A 27 4.22 -13.45 -15.45
CA GLN A 27 5.03 -14.65 -15.63
C GLN A 27 5.35 -15.30 -14.29
N THR A 28 5.75 -14.51 -13.29
CA THR A 28 6.02 -15.00 -11.94
C THR A 28 4.77 -15.58 -11.30
N LEU A 29 3.65 -14.87 -11.40
CA LEU A 29 2.36 -15.28 -10.83
C LEU A 29 1.83 -16.57 -11.46
N SER A 30 2.14 -16.81 -12.73
CA SER A 30 1.74 -18.01 -13.47
C SER A 30 2.58 -19.25 -13.14
N ASP A 31 3.68 -19.11 -12.39
CA ASP A 31 4.48 -20.25 -11.96
C ASP A 31 3.76 -21.03 -10.84
N PRO A 32 3.34 -22.28 -11.05
CA PRO A 32 2.63 -23.06 -10.05
C PRO A 32 3.48 -23.35 -8.80
N GLN A 33 4.81 -23.23 -8.89
CA GLN A 33 5.73 -23.44 -7.77
C GLN A 33 5.99 -22.17 -6.96
N LEU A 34 5.50 -21.00 -7.40
CA LEU A 34 5.78 -19.71 -6.77
C LEU A 34 5.45 -19.72 -5.27
N TRP A 35 4.25 -20.19 -4.91
CA TRP A 35 3.82 -20.15 -3.52
C TRP A 35 4.70 -21.05 -2.63
N ASP A 36 4.99 -22.26 -3.07
CA ASP A 36 5.78 -23.21 -2.29
C ASP A 36 7.20 -22.68 -2.10
N PHE A 37 7.76 -22.01 -3.11
CA PHE A 37 9.02 -21.27 -3.00
C PHE A 37 8.93 -20.14 -1.97
N VAL A 38 7.91 -19.29 -2.03
CA VAL A 38 7.70 -18.18 -1.09
C VAL A 38 7.60 -18.69 0.33
N ASP A 39 6.78 -19.72 0.56
CA ASP A 39 6.54 -20.25 1.89
C ASP A 39 7.80 -20.88 2.51
N ALA A 40 8.57 -21.63 1.70
CA ALA A 40 9.87 -22.16 2.12
C ALA A 40 10.84 -21.04 2.53
N VAL A 41 10.93 -19.96 1.73
CA VAL A 41 11.80 -18.82 2.06
C VAL A 41 11.35 -18.12 3.35
N ILE A 42 10.04 -17.95 3.57
CA ILE A 42 9.52 -17.34 4.79
C ILE A 42 9.88 -18.22 6.00
N ALA A 43 9.70 -19.54 5.89
CA ALA A 43 10.06 -20.48 6.94
C ALA A 43 11.57 -20.47 7.26
N GLU A 44 12.42 -20.46 6.24
CA GLU A 44 13.89 -20.42 6.38
C GLU A 44 14.39 -19.14 7.05
N THR A 45 13.77 -18.00 6.73
CA THR A 45 14.20 -16.68 7.22
C THR A 45 13.53 -16.28 8.54
N GLY A 46 12.42 -16.95 8.88
CA GLY A 46 11.58 -16.62 10.04
C GLY A 46 10.92 -15.25 9.93
N ALA A 47 10.80 -14.67 8.73
CA ALA A 47 10.06 -13.44 8.52
C ALA A 47 8.57 -13.65 8.90
N PRO A 48 7.92 -12.70 9.60
CA PRO A 48 6.48 -12.81 9.85
C PRO A 48 5.71 -12.61 8.56
N HIS A 49 4.78 -13.52 8.22
CA HIS A 49 3.92 -13.41 7.04
C HIS A 49 3.18 -12.06 6.99
N SER A 50 2.72 -11.54 8.12
CA SER A 50 2.04 -10.24 8.22
C SER A 50 2.94 -9.03 7.89
N GLY A 51 4.26 -9.23 7.87
CA GLY A 51 5.24 -8.22 7.43
C GLY A 51 5.49 -8.23 5.93
N ILE A 52 4.85 -9.12 5.18
CA ILE A 52 5.07 -9.36 3.75
C ILE A 52 3.78 -9.01 2.99
N GLY A 53 3.93 -8.22 1.94
CA GLY A 53 2.90 -7.86 0.98
C GLY A 53 3.26 -8.32 -0.42
N PHE A 54 2.26 -8.69 -1.21
CA PHE A 54 2.40 -8.96 -2.63
C PHE A 54 1.56 -7.98 -3.43
N GLU A 55 2.15 -7.39 -4.46
CA GLU A 55 1.52 -6.44 -5.35
C GLU A 55 1.32 -7.13 -6.70
N ILE A 56 0.08 -7.17 -7.17
CA ILE A 56 -0.31 -7.80 -8.42
C ILE A 56 -0.99 -6.72 -9.27
N THR A 57 -0.46 -6.43 -10.45
CA THR A 57 -1.10 -5.48 -11.37
C THR A 57 -2.38 -6.07 -11.95
N GLU A 58 -3.32 -5.21 -12.36
CA GLU A 58 -4.53 -5.67 -13.08
C GLU A 58 -4.14 -6.56 -14.27
N THR A 59 -3.20 -6.11 -15.10
CA THR A 59 -2.68 -6.86 -16.26
C THR A 59 -2.13 -8.24 -15.90
N ALA A 60 -1.38 -8.35 -14.80
CA ALA A 60 -0.84 -9.63 -14.35
C ALA A 60 -1.96 -10.60 -13.93
N ALA A 61 -2.99 -10.10 -13.26
CA ALA A 61 -4.14 -10.89 -12.89
C ALA A 61 -4.98 -11.32 -14.10
N VAL A 62 -5.19 -10.45 -15.11
CA VAL A 62 -5.92 -10.80 -16.34
C VAL A 62 -5.27 -12.00 -17.03
N THR A 63 -3.93 -11.96 -17.13
CA THR A 63 -3.15 -12.90 -17.93
C THR A 63 -3.36 -14.35 -17.47
N ASN A 64 -3.51 -14.55 -16.16
CA ASN A 64 -3.79 -15.87 -15.60
C ASN A 64 -4.61 -15.77 -14.30
N PHE A 65 -5.91 -15.52 -14.46
CA PHE A 65 -6.84 -15.38 -13.34
C PHE A 65 -6.81 -16.54 -12.35
N ALA A 66 -6.70 -17.79 -12.84
CA ALA A 66 -6.73 -18.96 -11.97
C ALA A 66 -5.48 -19.05 -11.08
N ALA A 67 -4.30 -18.76 -11.65
CA ALA A 67 -3.06 -18.72 -10.88
C ALA A 67 -3.06 -17.56 -9.87
N ALA A 68 -3.57 -16.39 -10.27
CA ALA A 68 -3.75 -15.26 -9.38
C ALA A 68 -4.65 -15.62 -8.18
N GLU A 69 -5.80 -16.26 -8.43
CA GLU A 69 -6.73 -16.73 -7.39
C GLU A 69 -6.06 -17.62 -6.37
N GLN A 70 -5.36 -18.63 -6.88
CA GLN A 70 -4.70 -19.63 -6.06
C GLN A 70 -3.60 -18.99 -5.22
N PHE A 71 -2.79 -18.10 -5.82
CA PHE A 71 -1.73 -17.40 -5.11
C PHE A 71 -2.29 -16.49 -4.01
N VAL A 72 -3.29 -15.66 -4.32
CA VAL A 72 -3.92 -14.75 -3.36
C VAL A 72 -4.57 -15.52 -2.22
N GLY A 73 -5.26 -16.61 -2.51
CA GLY A 73 -5.84 -17.49 -1.50
C GLY A 73 -4.79 -18.00 -0.50
N LYS A 74 -3.73 -18.63 -1.02
CA LYS A 74 -2.64 -19.16 -0.18
C LYS A 74 -1.90 -18.07 0.61
N ALA A 75 -1.65 -16.92 -0.02
CA ALA A 75 -1.04 -15.75 0.63
C ALA A 75 -1.85 -15.29 1.85
N ARG A 76 -3.16 -15.15 1.66
CA ARG A 76 -4.06 -14.68 2.74
C ARG A 76 -4.30 -15.71 3.82
N GLU A 77 -4.34 -17.00 3.49
CA GLU A 77 -4.38 -18.08 4.48
C GLU A 77 -3.20 -17.99 5.45
N ARG A 78 -2.04 -17.55 4.97
CA ARG A 78 -0.86 -17.29 5.81
C ARG A 78 -0.78 -15.88 6.39
N ARG A 79 -1.78 -15.02 6.15
CA ARG A 79 -1.83 -13.62 6.60
C ARG A 79 -0.78 -12.72 5.95
N CYS A 80 -0.23 -13.11 4.80
CA CYS A 80 0.44 -12.16 3.92
C CYS A 80 -0.59 -11.17 3.38
N ARG A 81 -0.17 -9.92 3.17
CA ARG A 81 -1.03 -8.91 2.56
C ARG A 81 -0.98 -9.00 1.04
N VAL A 82 -2.09 -8.66 0.40
CA VAL A 82 -2.19 -8.60 -1.06
C VAL A 82 -2.74 -7.24 -1.45
N SER A 83 -2.06 -6.59 -2.40
CA SER A 83 -2.47 -5.33 -3.00
C SER A 83 -2.75 -5.53 -4.49
N LEU A 84 -3.84 -4.93 -4.97
CA LEU A 84 -4.07 -4.78 -6.40
C LEU A 84 -3.41 -3.47 -6.86
N ASP A 85 -2.50 -3.58 -7.83
CA ASP A 85 -1.66 -2.49 -8.32
C ASP A 85 -2.15 -1.93 -9.66
N ASP A 86 -1.78 -0.68 -9.96
CA ASP A 86 -2.19 0.07 -11.16
C ASP A 86 -3.72 0.06 -11.37
N PHE A 87 -4.52 0.17 -10.30
CA PHE A 87 -5.97 0.05 -10.39
C PHE A 87 -6.58 1.23 -11.14
N GLY A 88 -7.36 0.93 -12.19
CA GLY A 88 -8.06 1.90 -13.03
C GLY A 88 -7.35 2.21 -14.35
N ALA A 89 -6.13 1.72 -14.58
CA ALA A 89 -5.44 1.86 -15.86
C ALA A 89 -6.02 0.95 -16.97
N GLY A 90 -6.79 -0.08 -16.60
CA GLY A 90 -7.37 -1.10 -17.48
C GLY A 90 -8.90 -1.08 -17.60
N MET A 91 -9.43 -1.97 -18.45
CA MET A 91 -10.86 -2.04 -18.78
C MET A 91 -11.69 -3.01 -17.90
N SER A 92 -11.08 -3.79 -17.00
CA SER A 92 -11.77 -4.91 -16.32
C SER A 92 -11.64 -4.90 -14.78
N SER A 93 -11.33 -3.75 -14.18
CA SER A 93 -10.86 -3.64 -12.78
C SER A 93 -11.82 -4.20 -11.71
N PHE A 94 -13.13 -4.29 -11.96
CA PHE A 94 -14.09 -4.73 -10.94
C PHE A 94 -14.29 -6.25 -10.83
N GLU A 95 -14.04 -7.01 -11.89
CA GLU A 95 -14.16 -8.48 -11.82
C GLU A 95 -13.13 -9.07 -10.85
N TYR A 96 -11.94 -8.47 -10.76
CA TYR A 96 -10.89 -8.81 -9.82
C TYR A 96 -11.37 -8.72 -8.37
N LEU A 97 -11.98 -7.60 -8.01
CA LEU A 97 -12.43 -7.34 -6.64
C LEU A 97 -13.53 -8.30 -6.19
N ARG A 98 -14.27 -8.91 -7.13
CA ARG A 98 -15.28 -9.93 -6.82
C ARG A 98 -14.64 -11.29 -6.49
N ARG A 99 -13.50 -11.62 -7.07
CA ARG A 99 -12.86 -12.95 -6.98
C ARG A 99 -11.73 -12.99 -5.97
N PHE A 100 -10.98 -11.90 -5.85
CA PHE A 100 -9.79 -11.83 -5.02
C PHE A 100 -10.06 -10.90 -3.83
N PRO A 101 -10.15 -11.44 -2.60
CA PRO A 101 -10.09 -10.58 -1.43
C PRO A 101 -8.69 -9.98 -1.37
N VAL A 102 -8.58 -8.66 -1.51
CA VAL A 102 -7.31 -7.91 -1.36
C VAL A 102 -7.37 -7.06 -0.10
N ASP A 103 -6.22 -6.68 0.44
CA ASP A 103 -6.11 -5.81 1.61
C ASP A 103 -6.02 -4.33 1.19
N THR A 104 -5.43 -4.09 0.01
CA THR A 104 -5.14 -2.74 -0.47
C THR A 104 -5.45 -2.62 -1.96
N ILE A 105 -5.97 -1.45 -2.35
CA ILE A 105 -6.07 -1.03 -3.75
C ILE A 105 -5.12 0.16 -3.94
N LYS A 106 -4.19 0.03 -4.89
CA LYS A 106 -3.27 1.12 -5.29
C LYS A 106 -3.86 1.77 -6.54
N ILE A 107 -4.22 3.04 -6.44
CA ILE A 107 -4.77 3.82 -7.56
C ILE A 107 -3.64 4.21 -8.49
N ASP A 108 -3.81 3.88 -9.78
CA ASP A 108 -2.83 4.20 -10.80
C ASP A 108 -2.48 5.70 -10.80
N GLY A 109 -1.19 5.99 -10.90
CA GLY A 109 -0.68 7.35 -10.79
C GLY A 109 -1.16 8.29 -11.89
N SER A 110 -1.64 7.82 -13.04
CA SER A 110 -2.18 8.68 -14.10
C SER A 110 -3.39 9.50 -13.65
N PHE A 111 -4.22 8.98 -12.73
CA PHE A 111 -5.31 9.75 -12.13
C PHE A 111 -4.83 10.75 -11.07
N ILE A 112 -3.68 10.47 -10.45
CA ILE A 112 -3.12 11.28 -9.38
C ILE A 112 -2.34 12.47 -9.94
N GLU A 113 -1.60 12.26 -11.04
CA GLU A 113 -0.80 13.27 -11.74
C GLU A 113 -1.65 14.49 -12.17
N HIS A 114 -2.94 14.29 -12.47
CA HIS A 114 -3.84 15.34 -12.97
C HIS A 114 -4.96 15.72 -11.99
N ILE A 115 -4.93 15.21 -10.76
CA ILE A 115 -6.05 15.36 -9.81
C ILE A 115 -6.37 16.81 -9.45
N ALA A 116 -5.39 17.72 -9.53
CA ALA A 116 -5.58 19.14 -9.27
C ALA A 116 -6.36 19.87 -10.38
N ASP A 117 -6.28 19.41 -11.62
CA ASP A 117 -6.86 20.12 -12.77
C ASP A 117 -8.05 19.37 -13.39
N SER A 118 -8.15 18.07 -13.14
CA SER A 118 -9.14 17.20 -13.75
C SER A 118 -10.26 16.84 -12.79
N ARG A 119 -11.46 17.38 -13.04
CA ARG A 119 -12.67 16.92 -12.33
C ARG A 119 -12.91 15.43 -12.57
N PHE A 120 -12.64 14.94 -13.78
CA PHE A 120 -12.84 13.54 -14.13
C PHE A 120 -12.00 12.63 -13.24
N ASP A 121 -10.72 12.93 -13.07
CA ASP A 121 -9.82 12.10 -12.27
C ASP A 121 -10.21 12.11 -10.79
N ARG A 122 -10.67 13.25 -10.25
CA ARG A 122 -11.24 13.33 -8.90
C ARG A 122 -12.45 12.41 -8.72
N GLU A 123 -13.35 12.36 -9.70
CA GLU A 123 -14.53 11.47 -9.65
C GLU A 123 -14.12 9.99 -9.71
N ILE A 124 -13.12 9.65 -10.54
CA ILE A 124 -12.57 8.28 -10.60
C ILE A 124 -11.95 7.87 -9.26
N VAL A 125 -11.05 8.70 -8.70
CA VAL A 125 -10.42 8.45 -7.40
C VAL A 125 -11.46 8.32 -6.29
N SER A 126 -12.49 9.18 -6.31
CA SER A 126 -13.62 9.11 -5.36
C SER A 126 -14.39 7.79 -5.48
N ALA A 127 -14.71 7.36 -6.70
CA ALA A 127 -15.41 6.10 -6.95
C ALA A 127 -14.60 4.88 -6.49
N ILE A 128 -13.30 4.83 -6.82
CA ILE A 128 -12.40 3.75 -6.38
C ILE A 128 -12.32 3.71 -4.86
N SER A 129 -12.17 4.86 -4.21
CA SER A 129 -12.14 4.97 -2.75
C SER A 129 -13.44 4.48 -2.09
N GLY A 130 -14.60 4.81 -2.66
CA GLY A 130 -15.90 4.32 -2.19
C GLY A 130 -16.03 2.81 -2.26
N ILE A 131 -15.52 2.20 -3.34
CA ILE A 131 -15.52 0.74 -3.53
C ILE A 131 -14.56 0.08 -2.53
N ALA A 132 -13.33 0.58 -2.41
CA ALA A 132 -12.35 0.07 -1.47
C ALA A 132 -12.89 0.07 -0.04
N ARG A 133 -13.51 1.17 0.40
CA ARG A 133 -14.14 1.29 1.72
C ARG A 133 -15.25 0.26 1.93
N SER A 134 -16.07 0.04 0.91
CA SER A 134 -17.17 -0.95 0.97
C SER A 134 -16.65 -2.39 1.08
N LEU A 135 -15.46 -2.66 0.54
CA LEU A 135 -14.79 -3.96 0.62
C LEU A 135 -13.89 -4.09 1.87
N GLY A 136 -13.77 -3.04 2.69
CA GLY A 136 -12.83 -3.02 3.82
C GLY A 136 -11.36 -2.98 3.43
N CYS A 137 -11.06 -2.56 2.19
CA CYS A 137 -9.71 -2.39 1.68
C CYS A 137 -9.16 -1.00 2.03
N SER A 138 -7.85 -0.92 2.26
CA SER A 138 -7.15 0.37 2.30
C SER A 138 -6.88 0.90 0.89
N VAL A 139 -6.69 2.21 0.76
CA VAL A 139 -6.33 2.84 -0.52
C VAL A 139 -4.95 3.49 -0.45
N VAL A 140 -4.13 3.24 -1.47
CA VAL A 140 -2.86 3.92 -1.70
C VAL A 140 -2.98 4.74 -2.99
N ALA A 141 -2.74 6.05 -2.94
CA ALA A 141 -2.58 6.86 -4.14
C ALA A 141 -1.10 6.88 -4.58
N GLU A 142 -0.84 6.55 -5.84
CA GLU A 142 0.53 6.50 -6.37
C GLU A 142 0.95 7.77 -7.11
N LYS A 143 2.26 7.92 -7.31
CA LYS A 143 2.89 9.05 -8.01
C LYS A 143 2.48 10.44 -7.50
N ILE A 144 2.41 10.61 -6.18
CA ILE A 144 2.22 11.93 -5.57
C ILE A 144 3.52 12.76 -5.72
N GLU A 145 3.50 13.72 -6.64
CA GLU A 145 4.66 14.59 -6.93
C GLU A 145 4.46 16.06 -6.53
N ALA A 146 3.23 16.48 -6.26
CA ALA A 146 2.89 17.87 -5.94
C ALA A 146 2.03 17.98 -4.66
N GLN A 147 2.22 19.08 -3.92
CA GLN A 147 1.59 19.28 -2.61
C GLN A 147 0.07 19.44 -2.71
N ASP A 148 -0.41 20.08 -3.76
CA ASP A 148 -1.84 20.23 -4.07
C ASP A 148 -2.52 18.86 -4.28
N ALA A 149 -1.88 17.94 -5.00
CA ALA A 149 -2.37 16.57 -5.16
C ALA A 149 -2.47 15.86 -3.79
N LEU A 150 -1.44 16.00 -2.94
CA LEU A 150 -1.46 15.42 -1.59
C LEU A 150 -2.60 15.98 -0.73
N ASP A 151 -2.81 17.30 -0.77
CA ASP A 151 -3.86 17.98 0.00
C ASP A 151 -5.26 17.53 -0.46
N ILE A 152 -5.48 17.45 -1.78
CA ILE A 152 -6.72 16.94 -2.36
C ILE A 152 -6.99 15.50 -1.93
N LEU A 153 -5.98 14.62 -2.01
CA LEU A 153 -6.11 13.23 -1.60
C LEU A 153 -6.43 13.08 -0.11
N ALA A 154 -5.82 13.92 0.74
CA ALA A 154 -6.11 13.95 2.17
C ALA A 154 -7.55 14.39 2.46
N ASP A 155 -8.06 15.39 1.73
CA ASP A 155 -9.44 15.86 1.85
C ASP A 155 -10.46 14.82 1.34
N MET A 156 -10.09 14.03 0.33
CA MET A 156 -10.88 12.89 -0.16
C MET A 156 -10.86 11.70 0.81
N GLY A 157 -10.02 11.74 1.86
CA GLY A 157 -9.92 10.69 2.86
C GLY A 157 -9.17 9.46 2.37
N ILE A 158 -8.19 9.63 1.49
CA ILE A 158 -7.26 8.56 1.09
C ILE A 158 -6.28 8.28 2.23
N ASP A 159 -6.13 7.00 2.60
CA ASP A 159 -5.40 6.59 3.80
C ASP A 159 -3.88 6.69 3.64
N PHE A 160 -3.38 6.35 2.44
CA PHE A 160 -1.96 6.18 2.16
C PHE A 160 -1.57 6.79 0.82
N GLY A 161 -0.30 7.19 0.72
CA GLY A 161 0.27 7.78 -0.49
C GLY A 161 1.68 7.29 -0.76
N GLN A 162 2.03 7.19 -2.05
CA GLN A 162 3.37 6.91 -2.54
C GLN A 162 3.71 7.90 -3.65
N GLY A 163 4.91 8.48 -3.62
CA GLY A 163 5.36 9.41 -4.64
C GLY A 163 6.61 10.17 -4.23
N PHE A 164 7.26 10.82 -5.19
CA PHE A 164 8.54 11.50 -4.98
C PHE A 164 8.44 12.69 -4.02
N LEU A 165 7.26 13.30 -3.87
CA LEU A 165 7.01 14.31 -2.86
C LEU A 165 7.20 13.75 -1.44
N LEU A 166 6.74 12.52 -1.21
CA LEU A 166 6.76 11.88 0.10
C LEU A 166 8.14 11.26 0.39
N HIS A 167 8.69 10.52 -0.57
CA HIS A 167 10.01 9.92 -0.46
C HIS A 167 10.53 9.46 -1.82
N ARG A 168 11.81 9.67 -2.10
CA ARG A 168 12.45 9.15 -3.32
C ARG A 168 12.94 7.70 -3.13
N PRO A 169 12.90 6.84 -4.16
CA PRO A 169 13.47 5.50 -4.07
C PRO A 169 14.94 5.56 -3.62
N GLU A 170 15.32 4.66 -2.72
CA GLU A 170 16.67 4.53 -2.20
C GLU A 170 16.96 3.06 -1.86
N PRO A 171 18.22 2.69 -1.52
CA PRO A 171 18.54 1.34 -1.12
C PRO A 171 17.76 0.86 0.11
N LEU A 172 17.18 -0.34 0.02
CA LEU A 172 16.38 -0.94 1.10
C LEU A 172 17.09 -0.98 2.46
N GLN A 173 18.40 -1.22 2.47
CA GLN A 173 19.20 -1.26 3.69
C GLN A 173 19.15 0.07 4.46
N ALA A 174 19.14 1.21 3.76
CA ALA A 174 19.05 2.52 4.40
C ALA A 174 17.69 2.73 5.08
N ILE A 175 16.61 2.32 4.41
CA ILE A 175 15.24 2.36 4.95
C ILE A 175 15.13 1.48 6.20
N VAL A 176 15.62 0.24 6.12
CA VAL A 176 15.58 -0.72 7.24
C VAL A 176 16.37 -0.21 8.44
N ALA A 177 17.56 0.36 8.22
CA ALA A 177 18.38 0.93 9.29
C ALA A 177 17.63 2.06 10.02
N ARG A 178 16.99 2.98 9.27
CA ARG A 178 16.20 4.06 9.87
C ARG A 178 14.96 3.55 10.62
N ALA A 179 14.23 2.60 10.05
CA ALA A 179 13.03 2.05 10.69
C ALA A 179 13.35 1.35 12.02
N CYS A 180 14.44 0.56 12.06
CA CYS A 180 14.90 -0.09 13.28
C CYS A 180 15.34 0.93 14.35
N ALA A 181 16.06 1.98 13.96
CA ALA A 181 16.51 3.03 14.87
C ALA A 181 15.34 3.79 15.51
N THR A 182 14.35 4.22 14.70
CA THR A 182 13.18 4.95 15.19
C THR A 182 12.38 4.14 16.21
N ARG A 183 12.21 2.83 15.98
CA ARG A 183 11.45 1.97 16.90
C ARG A 183 12.19 1.67 18.20
N ALA A 184 13.51 1.53 18.16
CA ALA A 184 14.32 1.41 19.38
C ALA A 184 14.15 2.65 20.26
N SER A 185 14.19 3.85 19.68
CA SER A 185 13.95 5.11 20.39
C SER A 185 12.51 5.24 20.92
N ALA A 186 11.50 4.85 20.14
CA ALA A 186 10.10 4.88 20.57
C ALA A 186 9.78 3.90 21.70
N THR A 187 10.42 2.72 21.69
CA THR A 187 10.28 1.71 22.76
C THR A 187 10.93 2.18 24.06
N GLN A 188 12.05 2.90 23.98
CA GLN A 188 12.67 3.54 25.15
C GLN A 188 11.87 4.75 25.67
N ALA A 189 11.14 5.45 24.80
CA ALA A 189 10.31 6.59 25.16
C ALA A 189 8.88 6.22 25.60
N GLY A 190 8.50 4.93 25.61
CA GLY A 190 7.17 4.47 26.02
C GLY A 190 6.03 4.86 25.06
N VAL A 191 6.34 5.20 23.80
CA VAL A 191 5.34 5.63 22.80
C VAL A 191 5.03 4.46 21.86
N THR A 192 3.89 3.80 22.04
CA THR A 192 3.35 2.86 21.06
C THR A 192 2.75 3.63 19.88
N GLN A 193 3.38 3.59 18.70
CA GLN A 193 2.77 4.09 17.47
C GLN A 193 2.75 3.01 16.39
N ALA A 194 1.54 2.72 15.87
CA ALA A 194 1.29 1.87 14.73
C ALA A 194 1.82 2.53 13.45
N GLY A 195 2.51 1.75 12.62
CA GLY A 195 3.19 2.21 11.42
C GLY A 195 2.26 2.60 10.26
N VAL A 196 2.90 3.27 9.30
CA VAL A 196 2.37 4.04 8.16
C VAL A 196 1.86 5.44 8.55
N THR A 197 2.55 6.44 8.03
CA THR A 197 2.30 7.86 8.31
C THR A 197 0.92 8.25 7.82
N ARG A 198 -0.04 8.26 8.75
CA ARG A 198 -1.37 8.84 8.52
C ARG A 198 -1.16 10.32 8.16
N ALA A 199 -1.72 10.78 7.03
CA ALA A 199 -1.75 12.21 6.72
C ALA A 199 -2.39 12.96 7.90
N SER A 200 -1.57 13.65 8.69
CA SER A 200 -2.01 14.27 9.94
C SER A 200 -2.73 15.57 9.63
N LYS A 201 -4.03 15.64 9.96
CA LYS A 201 -4.79 16.90 10.03
C LYS A 201 -4.17 17.82 11.08
N ALA A 202 -3.51 18.90 10.65
CA ALA A 202 -3.27 20.07 11.48
C ALA A 202 -4.54 20.93 11.44
N ARG A 203 -5.44 20.75 12.41
CA ARG A 203 -6.63 21.60 12.57
C ARG A 203 -6.20 22.89 13.26
N ALA A 204 -5.91 23.94 12.50
CA ALA A 204 -5.81 25.29 13.04
C ALA A 204 -7.23 25.80 13.36
N SER A 205 -7.57 25.90 14.65
CA SER A 205 -8.78 26.57 15.10
C SER A 205 -8.60 28.08 14.98
N ALA A 206 -9.30 28.71 14.04
CA ALA A 206 -9.43 30.17 14.01
C ALA A 206 -10.38 30.64 15.15
N PRO A 207 -10.11 31.79 15.79
CA PRO A 207 -10.99 32.32 16.83
C PRO A 207 -12.27 32.92 16.22
N ALA A 208 -13.39 32.74 16.93
CA ALA A 208 -14.70 33.26 16.56
C ALA A 208 -14.72 34.81 16.47
N PRO A 209 -15.45 35.41 15.52
CA PRO A 209 -15.60 36.85 15.48
C PRO A 209 -16.53 37.31 16.61
N ALA A 210 -16.08 38.34 17.35
CA ALA A 210 -16.86 39.03 18.36
C ALA A 210 -18.11 39.65 17.72
N GLY A 211 -19.29 39.21 18.15
CA GLY A 211 -20.56 39.83 17.78
C GLY A 211 -20.61 41.27 18.26
N ARG A 212 -20.73 42.20 17.30
CA ARG A 212 -21.10 43.59 17.58
C ARG A 212 -22.57 43.63 17.99
N ARG A 213 -22.83 44.30 19.11
CA ARG A 213 -24.14 44.75 19.56
C ARG A 213 -24.78 45.69 18.54
N ALA A 214 -26.07 45.50 18.32
CA ALA A 214 -27.05 46.57 18.17
C ALA A 214 -28.32 46.11 18.90
#